data_AF-A0A958A503-F1
#
_entry.id   AF-A0A958A503-F1
#
_cell.length_a   1.000
_cell.length_b   1.000
_cell.length_c   1.000
_cell.angle_alpha   90.00
_cell.angle_beta   90.00
_cell.angle_gamma   90.00
#
_symmetry.space_group_name_H-M   'P 1'
#
loop_
_entity.id
_entity.type
_entity.pdbx_description
1 polymer ?
#
loop_
_entity_poly.entity_id
_entity_poly.type
_entity_poly.pdbx_seq_one_letter_code
_entity_poly.pdbx_strand_id
1 'polypeptide(L)'
;RQLDKTLAKVLLGQRELEAVKTFPFQDFVAVSDGATSAVVLAKGLRSYQADDNGTIALTLRRAVEWLTAANLEHRVGDAGPFFYVPDARCERTVRHEIGVVLGAPSPDDMALQQLNAAFQNPPLIVESQGQGRQTEWAWRQENLPLSSLALAGDHLLARFYNPTPITQPLSRAYLTTDILGQPQETMTQVPAKRIVTVRLDEELPVLSDTPPSPAVTVLARPAWRGGDNHGRPDPDIIAQLTENIAELEQ
;
A
#
# COMPACT_ATOMS: atom_id res chain seq x y z
N ARG A 1 45.26 -6.62 -8.40
CA ARG A 1 44.88 -8.06 -8.50
C ARG A 1 43.55 -8.12 -9.21
N GLN A 2 43.52 -8.60 -10.45
CA GLN A 2 42.28 -8.75 -11.22
C GLN A 2 41.63 -10.06 -10.77
N LEU A 3 40.37 -10.01 -10.30
CA LEU A 3 39.61 -11.21 -9.98
C LEU A 3 39.50 -12.08 -11.24
N ASP A 4 39.63 -13.40 -11.07
CA ASP A 4 39.32 -14.35 -12.14
C ASP A 4 37.91 -14.07 -12.68
N LYS A 5 37.73 -14.16 -14.01
CA LYS A 5 36.46 -13.82 -14.67
C LYS A 5 35.31 -14.71 -14.19
N THR A 6 35.60 -15.97 -13.87
CA THR A 6 34.61 -16.92 -13.34
C THR A 6 34.18 -16.51 -11.94
N LEU A 7 35.16 -16.23 -11.07
CA LEU A 7 34.92 -15.77 -9.71
C LEU A 7 34.24 -14.39 -9.66
N ALA A 8 34.58 -13.49 -10.58
CA ALA A 8 33.96 -12.18 -10.70
C ALA A 8 32.47 -12.26 -11.10
N LYS A 9 32.07 -13.25 -11.90
CA LYS A 9 30.65 -13.48 -12.24
C LYS A 9 29.84 -13.97 -11.04
N VAL A 10 30.43 -14.82 -10.20
CA VAL A 10 29.77 -15.36 -8.99
C VAL A 10 29.69 -14.30 -7.88
N LEU A 11 30.71 -13.46 -7.74
CA LEU A 11 30.76 -12.44 -6.69
C LEU A 11 30.06 -11.14 -7.06
N LEU A 12 29.70 -10.95 -8.33
CA LEU A 12 28.91 -9.81 -8.76
C LEU A 12 27.43 -10.11 -8.49
N GLY A 13 26.92 -9.58 -7.38
CA GLY A 13 25.48 -9.56 -7.14
C GLY A 13 24.75 -8.84 -8.27
N GLN A 14 23.49 -9.20 -8.52
CA GLN A 14 22.70 -8.64 -9.60
C GLN A 14 22.67 -7.10 -9.57
N ARG A 15 22.93 -6.48 -10.72
CA ARG A 15 22.84 -5.02 -10.92
C ARG A 15 22.12 -4.73 -12.23
N GLU A 16 21.27 -3.70 -12.20
CA GLU A 16 20.70 -3.12 -13.42
C GLU A 16 21.82 -2.41 -14.20
N LEU A 17 21.86 -2.60 -15.51
CA LEU A 17 22.84 -1.99 -16.42
C LEU A 17 22.41 -0.60 -16.86
N GLU A 18 21.11 -0.34 -16.88
CA GLU A 18 20.50 0.91 -17.33
C GLU A 18 19.94 1.74 -16.19
N ALA A 19 19.50 2.97 -16.51
CA ALA A 19 18.83 3.82 -15.56
C ALA A 19 17.51 3.19 -15.09
N VAL A 20 17.31 3.14 -13.76
CA VAL A 20 16.05 2.69 -13.16
C VAL A 20 14.99 3.75 -13.40
N LYS A 21 14.00 3.42 -14.25
CA LYS A 21 12.86 4.30 -14.57
C LYS A 21 11.54 3.86 -13.93
N THR A 22 11.59 2.79 -13.12
CA THR A 22 10.43 2.27 -12.40
C THR A 22 10.56 2.63 -10.93
N PHE A 23 9.55 3.30 -10.39
CA PHE A 23 9.55 3.83 -9.04
C PHE A 23 8.40 3.24 -8.21
N PRO A 24 8.60 3.04 -6.90
CA PRO A 24 7.53 2.61 -6.02
C PRO A 24 6.57 3.77 -5.74
N PHE A 25 5.29 3.45 -5.56
CA PHE A 25 4.31 4.37 -4.99
C PHE A 25 3.31 3.59 -4.13
N GLN A 26 2.57 4.29 -3.28
CA GLN A 26 1.60 3.66 -2.39
C GLN A 26 0.17 3.88 -2.87
N ASP A 27 -0.34 5.11 -2.80
CA ASP A 27 -1.75 5.37 -3.06
C ASP A 27 -1.98 6.23 -4.31
N PHE A 28 -1.07 7.15 -4.60
CA PHE A 28 -1.14 8.01 -5.76
C PHE A 28 0.23 8.45 -6.25
N VAL A 29 0.25 8.95 -7.49
CA VAL A 29 1.35 9.65 -8.12
C VAL A 29 0.79 10.88 -8.83
N ALA A 30 1.56 11.96 -8.88
CA ALA A 30 1.13 13.21 -9.49
C ALA A 30 2.25 13.85 -10.32
N VAL A 31 1.86 14.51 -11.40
CA VAL A 31 2.68 15.47 -12.15
C VAL A 31 2.06 16.84 -11.98
N SER A 32 2.88 17.85 -11.70
CA SER A 32 2.44 19.22 -11.47
C SER A 32 3.40 20.21 -12.10
N ASP A 33 2.86 21.28 -12.69
CA ASP A 33 3.62 22.43 -13.17
C ASP A 33 3.64 23.61 -12.16
N GLY A 34 3.08 23.39 -10.96
CA GLY A 34 2.93 24.39 -9.91
C GLY A 34 1.64 25.21 -9.98
N ALA A 35 0.93 25.21 -11.11
CA ALA A 35 -0.39 25.84 -11.27
C ALA A 35 -1.51 24.79 -11.33
N THR A 36 -1.24 23.67 -11.99
CA THR A 36 -2.15 22.54 -12.16
C THR A 36 -1.43 21.23 -11.91
N SER A 37 -2.21 20.21 -11.56
CA SER A 37 -1.71 18.86 -11.31
C SER A 37 -2.61 17.84 -11.98
N ALA A 38 -1.99 16.79 -12.50
CA ALA A 38 -2.63 15.55 -12.88
C ALA A 38 -2.22 14.48 -11.87
N VAL A 39 -3.20 13.94 -11.14
CA VAL A 39 -2.99 12.92 -10.11
C VAL A 39 -3.65 11.62 -10.55
N VAL A 40 -2.90 10.52 -10.45
CA VAL A 40 -3.43 9.17 -10.61
C VAL A 40 -3.46 8.49 -9.25
N LEU A 41 -4.67 8.15 -8.80
CA LEU A 41 -4.97 7.37 -7.60
C LEU A 41 -5.06 5.89 -7.98
N ALA A 42 -4.49 4.98 -7.20
CA ALA A 42 -4.62 3.55 -7.47
C ALA A 42 -4.76 2.71 -6.20
N LYS A 43 -5.54 1.65 -6.28
CA LYS A 43 -5.66 0.65 -5.20
C LYS A 43 -4.80 -0.56 -5.47
N GLY A 44 -3.82 -0.78 -4.60
CA GLY A 44 -2.99 -2.00 -4.62
C GLY A 44 -1.96 -2.07 -5.75
N LEU A 45 -1.84 -1.05 -6.59
CA LEU A 45 -0.71 -0.88 -7.50
C LEU A 45 0.46 -0.23 -6.76
N ARG A 46 1.69 -0.64 -7.10
CA ARG A 46 2.90 -0.28 -6.34
C ARG A 46 4.06 0.18 -7.19
N SER A 47 3.87 0.28 -8.50
CA SER A 47 4.92 0.60 -9.45
C SER A 47 4.38 1.50 -10.54
N TYR A 48 5.13 2.56 -10.81
CA TYR A 48 4.89 3.46 -11.93
C TYR A 48 6.20 3.80 -12.65
N GLN A 49 6.08 4.33 -13.85
CA GLN A 49 7.15 5.01 -14.59
C GLN A 49 6.68 6.42 -14.93
N ALA A 50 7.64 7.35 -15.00
CA ALA A 50 7.40 8.70 -15.45
C ALA A 50 8.45 9.12 -16.48
N ASP A 51 8.08 9.96 -17.43
CA ASP A 51 8.99 10.55 -18.41
C ASP A 51 9.04 12.08 -18.33
N ASP A 52 9.97 12.68 -19.07
CA ASP A 52 10.19 14.14 -19.08
C ASP A 52 9.02 14.91 -19.72
N ASN A 53 8.10 14.22 -20.41
CA ASN A 53 6.89 14.82 -20.97
C ASN A 53 5.73 14.85 -19.95
N GLY A 54 5.93 14.31 -18.74
CA GLY A 54 4.90 14.22 -17.71
C GLY A 54 3.95 13.02 -17.89
N THR A 55 4.32 12.03 -18.71
CA THR A 55 3.53 10.80 -18.87
C THR A 55 3.71 9.92 -17.64
N ILE A 56 2.60 9.49 -17.01
CA ILE A 56 2.62 8.47 -15.96
C ILE A 56 2.14 7.14 -16.54
N ALA A 57 2.97 6.10 -16.45
CA ALA A 57 2.59 4.74 -16.79
C ALA A 57 2.49 3.89 -15.51
N LEU A 58 1.34 3.27 -15.26
CA LEU A 58 1.15 2.36 -14.14
C LEU A 58 1.39 0.91 -14.56
N THR A 59 2.17 0.18 -13.78
CA THR A 59 2.33 -1.27 -13.96
C THR A 59 1.09 -1.98 -13.43
N LEU A 60 0.17 -2.37 -14.32
CA LEU A 60 -1.05 -3.08 -13.93
C LEU A 60 -0.75 -4.52 -13.49
N ARG A 61 0.05 -5.23 -14.27
CA ARG A 61 0.41 -6.63 -14.03
C ARG A 61 1.82 -6.91 -14.51
N ARG A 62 2.56 -7.67 -13.72
CA ARG A 62 3.85 -8.25 -14.11
C ARG A 62 3.74 -9.76 -13.92
N ALA A 63 3.75 -10.50 -15.03
CA ALA A 63 3.70 -11.95 -15.05
C ALA A 63 5.11 -12.47 -15.33
N VAL A 64 5.58 -13.38 -14.49
CA VAL A 64 6.85 -14.08 -14.66
C VAL A 64 6.64 -15.54 -14.37
N GLU A 65 7.53 -16.40 -14.84
CA GLU A 65 7.45 -17.84 -14.59
C GLU A 65 8.69 -18.37 -13.86
N TRP A 66 9.73 -17.54 -13.80
CA TRP A 66 11.01 -17.90 -13.19
C TRP A 66 11.45 -16.81 -12.23
N LEU A 67 11.84 -17.22 -11.03
CA LEU A 67 12.64 -16.38 -10.13
C LEU A 67 14.10 -16.46 -10.61
N THR A 68 14.79 -15.32 -10.57
CA THR A 68 16.21 -15.18 -10.96
C THR A 68 16.53 -15.69 -12.38
N ALA A 69 15.72 -15.27 -13.36
CA ALA A 69 15.95 -15.63 -14.76
C ALA A 69 17.38 -15.29 -15.24
N ALA A 70 18.02 -16.26 -15.87
CA ALA A 70 19.34 -16.09 -16.46
C ALA A 70 19.26 -15.14 -17.69
N ASN A 71 20.36 -14.44 -17.96
CA ASN A 71 20.56 -13.66 -19.19
C ASN A 71 19.51 -12.55 -19.43
N LEU A 72 19.05 -11.88 -18.36
CA LEU A 72 18.21 -10.69 -18.49
C LEU A 72 18.97 -9.56 -19.20
N GLU A 73 18.40 -9.04 -20.29
CA GLU A 73 19.03 -8.06 -21.19
C GLU A 73 19.61 -6.83 -20.46
N HIS A 74 18.87 -6.31 -19.48
CA HIS A 74 19.25 -5.10 -18.76
C HIS A 74 19.91 -5.37 -17.39
N ARG A 75 20.35 -6.61 -17.12
CA ARG A 75 20.96 -6.97 -15.83
C ARG A 75 22.22 -7.81 -15.99
N VAL A 76 23.14 -7.61 -15.07
CA VAL A 76 24.37 -8.41 -14.95
C VAL A 76 24.51 -8.94 -13.53
N GLY A 77 25.21 -10.06 -13.39
CA GLY A 77 25.43 -10.70 -12.09
C GLY A 77 24.35 -11.71 -11.73
N ASP A 78 24.58 -12.43 -10.64
CA ASP A 78 23.70 -13.49 -10.17
C ASP A 78 22.69 -12.93 -9.14
N ALA A 79 21.44 -13.35 -9.28
CA ALA A 79 20.33 -12.96 -8.40
C ALA A 79 19.95 -14.07 -7.41
N GLY A 80 20.60 -15.23 -7.50
CA GLY A 80 20.32 -16.41 -6.69
C GLY A 80 19.76 -17.58 -7.50
N PRO A 81 19.28 -18.64 -6.83
CA PRO A 81 18.96 -19.90 -7.48
C PRO A 81 17.76 -19.77 -8.41
N PHE A 82 17.87 -20.36 -9.59
CA PHE A 82 16.81 -20.37 -10.61
C PHE A 82 15.63 -21.24 -10.15
N PHE A 83 14.47 -20.63 -9.91
CA PHE A 83 13.29 -21.34 -9.42
C PHE A 83 12.11 -21.21 -10.38
N TYR A 84 11.48 -22.34 -10.68
CA TYR A 84 10.23 -22.40 -11.43
C TYR A 84 9.05 -22.00 -10.54
N VAL A 85 8.34 -20.94 -10.92
CA VAL A 85 7.25 -20.33 -10.15
C VAL A 85 6.01 -20.10 -11.04
N PRO A 86 5.33 -21.18 -11.47
CA PRO A 86 4.24 -21.10 -12.45
C PRO A 86 3.09 -20.17 -12.01
N ASP A 87 2.80 -20.12 -10.71
CA ASP A 87 1.75 -19.25 -10.17
C ASP A 87 2.08 -17.75 -10.29
N ALA A 88 3.36 -17.38 -10.45
CA ALA A 88 3.77 -16.00 -10.66
C ALA A 88 3.39 -15.47 -12.06
N ARG A 89 2.91 -16.34 -12.97
CA ARG A 89 2.32 -15.92 -14.25
C ARG A 89 1.03 -15.14 -14.03
N CYS A 90 0.47 -15.16 -12.82
CA CYS A 90 -0.72 -14.39 -12.43
C CYS A 90 -1.95 -14.73 -13.29
N GLU A 91 -2.10 -16.00 -13.70
CA GLU A 91 -3.21 -16.50 -14.53
C GLU A 91 -4.53 -16.51 -13.74
N ARG A 92 -5.07 -15.31 -13.51
CA ARG A 92 -6.31 -15.07 -12.76
C ARG A 92 -6.96 -13.77 -13.22
N THR A 93 -8.24 -13.61 -12.94
CA THR A 93 -8.90 -12.30 -13.07
C THR A 93 -8.39 -11.36 -12.00
N VAL A 94 -8.03 -10.14 -12.37
CA VAL A 94 -7.64 -9.06 -11.44
C VAL A 94 -8.43 -7.81 -11.78
N ARG A 95 -9.04 -7.20 -10.78
CA ARG A 95 -9.70 -5.89 -10.89
C ARG A 95 -8.76 -4.80 -10.43
N HIS A 96 -8.41 -3.90 -11.35
CA HIS A 96 -7.66 -2.68 -11.03
C HIS A 96 -8.63 -1.51 -10.84
N GLU A 97 -8.48 -0.78 -9.73
CA GLU A 97 -9.23 0.44 -9.46
C GLU A 97 -8.28 1.63 -9.52
N ILE A 98 -8.55 2.53 -10.46
CA ILE A 98 -7.73 3.69 -10.77
C ILE A 98 -8.66 4.92 -10.82
N GLY A 99 -8.24 6.00 -10.19
CA GLY A 99 -8.91 7.30 -10.24
C GLY A 99 -7.98 8.34 -10.85
N VAL A 100 -8.54 9.35 -11.51
CA VAL A 100 -7.79 10.48 -12.06
C VAL A 100 -8.38 11.78 -11.52
N VAL A 101 -7.52 12.65 -11.00
CA VAL A 101 -7.87 14.01 -10.56
C VAL A 101 -7.07 14.99 -11.40
N LEU A 102 -7.77 15.94 -12.02
CA LEU A 102 -7.17 17.05 -12.77
C LEU A 102 -7.57 18.35 -12.09
N GLY A 103 -6.61 19.23 -11.79
CA GLY A 103 -6.93 20.55 -11.28
C GLY A 103 -5.86 21.16 -10.41
N ALA A 104 -6.26 22.12 -9.59
CA ALA A 104 -5.38 22.92 -8.74
C ALA A 104 -4.72 22.20 -7.54
N PRO A 105 -5.25 21.10 -6.96
CA PRO A 105 -4.64 20.54 -5.76
C PRO A 105 -3.18 20.12 -6.02
N SER A 106 -2.27 20.69 -5.25
CA SER A 106 -0.86 20.30 -5.24
C SER A 106 -0.70 18.93 -4.56
N PRO A 107 0.33 18.13 -4.90
CA PRO A 107 0.65 16.90 -4.19
C PRO A 107 0.81 17.05 -2.67
N ASP A 108 1.21 18.24 -2.22
CA ASP A 108 1.39 18.59 -0.81
C ASP A 108 0.11 19.17 -0.14
N ASP A 109 -1.02 19.23 -0.85
CA ASP A 109 -2.29 19.79 -0.34
C ASP A 109 -3.08 18.75 0.49
N MET A 110 -3.67 19.20 1.61
CA MET A 110 -4.61 18.38 2.40
C MET A 110 -5.86 18.00 1.62
N ALA A 111 -6.32 18.84 0.70
CA ALA A 111 -7.46 18.52 -0.15
C ALA A 111 -7.20 17.26 -0.98
N LEU A 112 -5.98 17.09 -1.51
CA LEU A 112 -5.61 15.88 -2.24
C LEU A 112 -5.56 14.66 -1.32
N GLN A 113 -5.04 14.82 -0.10
CA GLN A 113 -5.03 13.73 0.87
C GLN A 113 -6.44 13.28 1.28
N GLN A 114 -7.38 14.22 1.41
CA GLN A 114 -8.79 13.92 1.68
C GLN A 114 -9.43 13.14 0.52
N LEU A 115 -9.19 13.58 -0.73
CA LEU A 115 -9.65 12.86 -1.92
C LEU A 115 -9.05 11.45 -2.00
N ASN A 116 -7.76 11.31 -1.71
CA ASN A 116 -7.11 10.01 -1.65
C ASN A 116 -7.71 9.12 -0.55
N ALA A 117 -7.89 9.64 0.66
CA ALA A 117 -8.47 8.89 1.77
C ALA A 117 -9.88 8.38 1.43
N ALA A 118 -10.72 9.22 0.81
CA ALA A 118 -12.06 8.84 0.35
C ALA A 118 -12.04 7.81 -0.77
N PHE A 119 -11.09 7.90 -1.70
CA PHE A 119 -10.91 6.90 -2.76
C PHE A 119 -10.48 5.55 -2.20
N GLN A 120 -9.47 5.53 -1.30
CA GLN A 120 -8.91 4.32 -0.72
C GLN A 120 -9.88 3.63 0.24
N ASN A 121 -10.63 4.41 1.02
CA ASN A 121 -11.53 3.94 2.06
C ASN A 121 -12.97 4.37 1.77
N PRO A 122 -13.68 3.67 0.85
CA PRO A 122 -15.07 3.97 0.57
C PRO A 122 -15.93 3.76 1.84
N PRO A 123 -17.03 4.52 2.01
CA PRO A 123 -17.91 4.38 3.17
C PRO A 123 -18.43 2.95 3.35
N LEU A 124 -18.43 2.48 4.60
CA LEU A 124 -19.10 1.24 4.96
C LEU A 124 -20.60 1.50 5.10
N ILE A 125 -21.39 0.87 4.25
CA ILE A 125 -22.85 0.94 4.30
C ILE A 125 -23.36 -0.29 5.04
N VAL A 126 -24.12 -0.05 6.11
CA VAL A 126 -24.78 -1.10 6.90
C VAL A 126 -26.27 -0.84 7.00
N GLU A 127 -27.05 -1.90 7.07
CA GLU A 127 -28.48 -1.89 7.31
C GLU A 127 -28.77 -2.52 8.67
N SER A 128 -29.70 -1.94 9.42
CA SER A 128 -30.16 -2.45 10.71
C SER A 128 -31.66 -2.16 10.84
N GLN A 129 -32.45 -3.16 11.24
CA GLN A 129 -33.91 -3.05 11.37
C GLN A 129 -34.33 -2.89 12.83
N GLY A 130 -34.28 -1.68 13.37
CA GLY A 130 -34.61 -1.40 14.76
C GLY A 130 -35.80 -0.47 14.95
N GLN A 131 -36.40 -0.48 16.14
CA GLN A 131 -37.34 0.57 16.57
C GLN A 131 -36.63 1.83 17.10
N GLY A 132 -35.31 1.88 17.02
CA GLY A 132 -34.51 3.01 17.44
C GLY A 132 -34.70 4.24 16.55
N ARG A 133 -34.30 5.41 17.06
CA ARG A 133 -34.25 6.65 16.27
C ARG A 133 -32.93 6.76 15.54
N GLN A 134 -32.94 7.11 14.25
CA GLN A 134 -31.72 7.45 13.53
C GLN A 134 -31.04 8.64 14.21
N THR A 135 -29.77 8.46 14.55
CA THR A 135 -28.90 9.50 15.10
C THR A 135 -27.68 9.68 14.22
N GLU A 136 -27.14 10.89 14.23
CA GLU A 136 -25.86 11.21 13.62
C GLU A 136 -24.85 11.48 14.73
N TRP A 137 -23.65 10.93 14.58
CA TRP A 137 -22.52 11.26 15.44
C TRP A 137 -21.43 11.86 14.58
N ALA A 138 -21.01 13.08 14.89
CA ALA A 138 -19.79 13.63 14.36
C ALA A 138 -18.62 12.97 15.10
N TRP A 139 -18.02 11.94 14.50
CA TRP A 139 -16.75 11.44 15.00
C TRP A 139 -15.74 12.58 14.93
N ARG A 140 -14.95 12.77 16.00
CA ARG A 140 -13.97 13.86 16.04
C ARG A 140 -12.88 13.58 15.02
N GLN A 141 -12.81 14.43 13.99
CA GLN A 141 -11.85 14.33 12.90
C GLN A 141 -10.78 15.41 13.06
N GLU A 142 -9.54 15.04 12.78
CA GLU A 142 -8.47 15.99 12.53
C GLU A 142 -8.35 16.22 11.03
N ASN A 143 -7.89 17.41 10.64
CA ASN A 143 -7.55 17.73 9.25
C ASN A 143 -6.17 17.13 8.87
N LEU A 144 -5.90 15.91 9.33
CA LEU A 144 -4.68 15.16 9.08
C LEU A 144 -5.01 13.72 8.73
N PRO A 145 -4.29 13.11 7.77
CA PRO A 145 -4.42 11.70 7.47
C PRO A 145 -4.23 10.81 8.70
N LEU A 146 -5.20 9.93 8.93
CA LEU A 146 -5.16 8.89 9.95
C LEU A 146 -4.59 7.61 9.33
N SER A 147 -3.46 7.15 9.86
CA SER A 147 -2.79 5.92 9.40
C SER A 147 -3.13 4.70 10.27
N SER A 148 -3.60 4.90 11.50
CA SER A 148 -3.96 3.83 12.42
C SER A 148 -4.92 4.32 13.49
N LEU A 149 -5.89 3.47 13.84
CA LEU A 149 -6.74 3.60 15.02
C LEU A 149 -6.75 2.25 15.73
N ALA A 150 -6.23 2.18 16.95
CA ALA A 150 -6.03 0.91 17.64
C ALA A 150 -6.27 1.04 19.15
N LEU A 151 -6.70 -0.06 19.78
CA LEU A 151 -6.78 -0.18 21.23
C LEU A 151 -5.43 -0.63 21.79
N ALA A 152 -4.94 0.07 22.80
CA ALA A 152 -3.76 -0.28 23.57
C ALA A 152 -4.12 -0.28 25.07
N GLY A 153 -4.40 -1.46 25.62
CA GLY A 153 -4.98 -1.58 26.95
C GLY A 153 -6.42 -1.02 26.97
N ASP A 154 -6.66 -0.07 27.86
CA ASP A 154 -7.92 0.67 28.02
C ASP A 154 -7.95 1.99 27.23
N HIS A 155 -6.95 2.24 26.40
CA HIS A 155 -6.80 3.49 25.66
C HIS A 155 -6.99 3.30 24.16
N LEU A 156 -7.66 4.26 23.53
CA LEU A 156 -7.72 4.36 22.09
C LEU A 156 -6.55 5.22 21.59
N LEU A 157 -5.74 4.69 20.69
CA LEU A 157 -4.63 5.39 20.07
C LEU A 157 -4.94 5.71 18.62
N ALA A 158 -4.73 6.96 18.24
CA ALA A 158 -4.82 7.42 16.85
C ALA A 158 -3.43 7.85 16.36
N ARG A 159 -3.04 7.38 15.17
CA ARG A 159 -1.77 7.78 14.53
C ARG A 159 -2.03 8.65 13.32
N PHE A 160 -1.65 9.91 13.44
CA PHE A 160 -1.71 10.88 12.37
C PHE A 160 -0.34 11.08 11.74
N TYR A 161 -0.31 11.51 10.49
CA TYR A 161 0.89 12.06 9.88
C TYR A 161 0.58 13.34 9.14
N ASN A 162 1.53 14.26 9.12
CA ASN A 162 1.45 15.49 8.35
C ASN A 162 2.25 15.33 7.05
N PRO A 163 1.60 15.12 5.89
CA PRO A 163 2.34 15.00 4.63
C PRO A 163 2.72 16.34 4.02
N THR A 164 2.42 17.49 4.63
CA THR A 164 2.75 18.80 4.07
C THR A 164 4.14 19.29 4.51
N PRO A 165 4.75 20.25 3.79
CA PRO A 165 5.99 20.90 4.21
C PRO A 165 5.80 21.96 5.30
N ILE A 166 4.57 22.17 5.80
CA ILE A 166 4.25 23.16 6.84
C ILE A 166 3.69 22.49 8.08
N THR A 167 3.77 23.16 9.23
CA THR A 167 3.12 22.69 10.45
C THR A 167 1.60 22.77 10.32
N GLN A 168 0.90 21.72 10.73
CA GLN A 168 -0.57 21.66 10.70
C GLN A 168 -1.14 21.74 12.12
N PRO A 169 -2.15 22.57 12.38
CA PRO A 169 -2.78 22.63 13.69
C PRO A 169 -3.63 21.39 13.95
N LEU A 170 -3.75 21.01 15.23
CA LEU A 170 -4.75 20.05 15.70
C LEU A 170 -5.97 20.81 16.21
N SER A 171 -7.15 20.20 16.13
CA SER A 171 -8.41 20.79 16.59
C SER A 171 -8.44 21.01 18.11
N ARG A 172 -7.58 20.31 18.85
CA ARG A 172 -7.39 20.40 20.30
C ARG A 172 -5.99 19.95 20.72
N ALA A 173 -5.69 20.14 21.99
CA ALA A 173 -4.52 19.55 22.62
C ALA A 173 -4.71 18.03 22.79
N TYR A 174 -3.69 17.25 22.44
CA TYR A 174 -3.66 15.81 22.63
C TYR A 174 -2.46 15.40 23.47
N LEU A 175 -2.62 14.37 24.30
CA LEU A 175 -1.50 13.66 24.91
C LEU A 175 -0.85 12.77 23.85
N THR A 176 0.38 13.08 23.48
CA THR A 176 1.15 12.23 22.58
C THR A 176 1.65 10.99 23.30
N THR A 177 1.85 9.94 22.53
CA THR A 177 2.41 8.68 23.00
C THR A 177 3.48 8.18 22.06
N ASP A 178 4.32 7.27 22.55
CA ASP A 178 5.07 6.39 21.65
C ASP A 178 4.12 5.39 20.93
N ILE A 179 4.69 4.49 20.13
CA ILE A 179 3.91 3.50 19.38
C ILE A 179 3.26 2.43 20.27
N LEU A 180 3.70 2.31 21.53
CA LEU A 180 3.21 1.35 22.51
C LEU A 180 2.19 1.98 23.48
N GLY A 181 1.89 3.27 23.33
CA GLY A 181 0.94 4.00 24.17
C GLY A 181 1.55 4.63 25.41
N GLN A 182 2.87 4.68 25.55
CA GLN A 182 3.51 5.34 26.68
C GLN A 182 3.39 6.86 26.53
N PRO A 183 2.83 7.58 27.52
CA PRO A 183 2.66 9.03 27.47
C PRO A 183 3.96 9.79 27.27
N GLN A 184 3.88 10.88 26.50
CA GLN A 184 4.98 11.80 26.28
C GLN A 184 4.53 13.22 26.66
N GLU A 185 4.33 14.09 25.67
CA GLU A 185 4.01 15.49 25.87
C GLU A 185 2.63 15.85 25.30
N THR A 186 2.10 16.99 25.72
CA THR A 186 0.88 17.54 25.13
C THR A 186 1.22 18.32 23.86
N MET A 187 0.46 18.09 22.79
CA MET A 187 0.69 18.68 21.47
C MET A 187 -0.59 19.31 20.92
N THR A 188 -0.47 20.48 20.29
CA THR A 188 -1.58 21.21 19.63
C THR A 188 -1.34 21.39 18.13
N GLN A 189 -0.20 20.94 17.61
CA GLN A 189 0.19 21.08 16.21
C GLN A 189 1.18 19.99 15.81
N VAL A 190 1.08 19.50 14.58
CA VAL A 190 1.97 18.46 14.04
C VAL A 190 2.95 19.11 13.07
N PRO A 191 4.27 19.09 13.36
CA PRO A 191 5.26 19.69 12.47
C PRO A 191 5.27 19.04 11.08
N ALA A 192 5.82 19.76 10.10
CA ALA A 192 5.98 19.29 8.73
C ALA A 192 6.58 17.88 8.65
N LYS A 193 5.99 17.00 7.82
CA LYS A 193 6.48 15.64 7.54
C LYS A 193 6.62 14.75 8.79
N ARG A 194 5.96 15.07 9.92
CA ARG A 194 6.00 14.25 11.15
C ARG A 194 4.84 13.27 11.24
N ILE A 195 5.12 12.14 11.89
CA ILE A 195 4.14 11.15 12.33
C ILE A 195 3.99 11.30 13.84
N VAL A 196 2.76 11.31 14.33
CA VAL A 196 2.44 11.42 15.76
C VAL A 196 1.42 10.35 16.13
N THR A 197 1.61 9.72 17.30
CA THR A 197 0.59 8.89 17.93
C THR A 197 0.03 9.66 19.11
N VAL A 198 -1.28 9.70 19.23
CA VAL A 198 -1.98 10.40 20.31
C VAL A 198 -2.95 9.46 21.00
N ARG A 199 -3.15 9.70 22.30
CA ARG A 199 -4.23 9.09 23.06
C ARG A 199 -5.53 9.85 22.83
N LEU A 200 -6.58 9.13 22.52
CA LEU A 200 -7.94 9.64 22.47
C LEU A 200 -8.62 9.34 23.81
N ASP A 201 -8.89 10.38 24.59
CA ASP A 201 -9.63 10.29 25.86
C ASP A 201 -11.15 10.21 25.59
N GLU A 202 -11.57 9.24 24.78
CA GLU A 202 -12.99 8.99 24.52
C GLU A 202 -13.43 7.75 25.31
N GLU A 203 -14.60 7.81 25.94
CA GLU A 203 -15.19 6.61 26.56
C GLU A 203 -15.58 5.63 25.44
N LEU A 204 -14.97 4.45 25.49
CA LEU A 204 -15.28 3.39 24.54
C LEU A 204 -16.63 2.77 24.89
N PRO A 205 -17.49 2.49 23.90
CA PRO A 205 -18.71 1.73 24.16
C PRO A 205 -18.33 0.34 24.67
N VAL A 206 -19.15 -0.17 25.59
CA VAL A 206 -18.99 -1.55 26.09
C VAL A 206 -19.14 -2.51 24.92
N LEU A 207 -18.07 -3.24 24.60
CA LEU A 207 -18.12 -4.31 23.62
C LEU A 207 -18.95 -5.47 24.21
N SER A 208 -19.96 -5.92 23.47
CA SER A 208 -20.75 -7.09 23.82
C SER A 208 -20.52 -8.18 22.79
N ASP A 209 -20.25 -9.39 23.26
CA ASP A 209 -20.19 -10.59 22.41
C ASP A 209 -21.60 -11.09 22.03
N THR A 210 -22.65 -10.48 22.60
CA THR A 210 -24.03 -10.82 22.23
C THR A 210 -24.33 -10.21 20.86
N PRO A 211 -24.81 -10.99 19.88
CA PRO A 211 -25.17 -10.45 18.58
C PRO A 211 -26.14 -9.28 18.75
N PRO A 212 -25.91 -8.14 18.10
CA PRO A 212 -26.83 -7.02 18.19
C PRO A 212 -28.23 -7.48 17.74
N SER A 213 -29.22 -7.19 18.57
CA SER A 213 -30.63 -7.27 18.21
C SER A 213 -31.11 -5.84 18.01
N PRO A 214 -31.50 -5.44 16.79
CA PRO A 214 -31.69 -6.26 15.58
C PRO A 214 -30.40 -6.61 14.84
N ALA A 215 -30.49 -7.64 13.99
CA ALA A 215 -29.40 -8.06 13.11
C ALA A 215 -28.92 -6.91 12.20
N VAL A 216 -27.59 -6.77 12.09
CA VAL A 216 -26.93 -5.78 11.23
C VAL A 216 -26.38 -6.49 9.99
N THR A 217 -26.71 -5.96 8.81
CA THR A 217 -26.22 -6.48 7.52
C THR A 217 -25.29 -5.46 6.87
N VAL A 218 -24.10 -5.88 6.47
CA VAL A 218 -23.18 -5.04 5.69
C VAL A 218 -23.59 -5.07 4.22
N LEU A 219 -24.00 -3.92 3.69
CA LEU A 219 -24.43 -3.76 2.29
C LEU A 219 -23.23 -3.53 1.34
N ALA A 220 -22.24 -2.76 1.77
CA ALA A 220 -21.05 -2.44 0.98
C ALA A 220 -19.83 -3.18 1.54
N ARG A 221 -19.72 -4.48 1.26
CA ARG A 221 -18.56 -5.28 1.69
C ARG A 221 -17.31 -4.90 0.92
N PRO A 222 -16.12 -4.89 1.55
CA PRO A 222 -14.85 -4.84 0.83
C PRO A 222 -14.78 -5.97 -0.20
N ALA A 223 -14.50 -5.63 -1.45
CA ALA A 223 -14.40 -6.60 -2.53
C ALA A 223 -12.97 -7.16 -2.64
N TRP A 224 -12.86 -8.48 -2.78
CA TRP A 224 -11.62 -9.10 -3.22
C TRP A 224 -11.31 -8.68 -4.67
N ARG A 225 -10.07 -8.26 -4.93
CA ARG A 225 -9.64 -7.75 -6.24
C ARG A 225 -8.92 -8.79 -7.10
N GLY A 226 -8.59 -9.95 -6.54
CA GLY A 226 -8.05 -11.09 -7.28
C GLY A 226 -9.05 -12.24 -7.25
N GLY A 227 -9.29 -12.84 -8.41
CA GLY A 227 -10.03 -14.10 -8.53
C GLY A 227 -9.13 -15.32 -8.33
N ASP A 228 -9.71 -16.48 -8.59
CA ASP A 228 -9.03 -17.77 -8.44
C ASP A 228 -7.83 -17.90 -9.37
N ASN A 229 -6.80 -18.59 -8.89
CA ASN A 229 -5.62 -18.89 -9.68
C ASN A 229 -5.88 -20.07 -10.63
N HIS A 230 -5.65 -19.87 -11.91
CA HIS A 230 -5.73 -20.90 -12.95
C HIS A 230 -4.34 -21.33 -13.45
N GLY A 231 -3.27 -20.80 -12.84
CA GLY A 231 -1.89 -21.21 -13.04
C GLY A 231 -1.71 -22.71 -12.93
N ARG A 232 -1.12 -23.33 -13.95
CA ARG A 232 -0.69 -24.74 -13.91
C ARG A 232 0.79 -24.87 -14.26
N PRO A 233 1.57 -25.66 -13.52
CA PRO A 233 2.92 -26.01 -13.96
C PRO A 233 2.90 -26.62 -15.36
N ASP A 234 3.86 -26.25 -16.20
CA ASP A 234 4.09 -26.91 -17.47
C ASP A 234 4.67 -28.32 -17.20
N PRO A 235 3.99 -29.39 -17.64
CA PRO A 235 4.44 -30.76 -17.37
C PRO A 235 5.82 -31.06 -17.95
N ASP A 236 6.18 -30.48 -19.09
CA ASP A 236 7.46 -30.72 -19.75
C ASP A 236 8.61 -30.07 -18.96
N ILE A 237 8.38 -28.86 -18.43
CA ILE A 237 9.33 -28.19 -17.54
C ILE A 237 9.52 -28.99 -16.25
N ILE A 238 8.44 -29.52 -15.67
CA ILE A 238 8.54 -30.35 -14.46
C ILE A 238 9.32 -31.64 -14.74
N ALA A 239 9.08 -32.28 -15.89
CA ALA A 239 9.83 -33.47 -16.29
C ALA A 239 11.33 -33.17 -16.43
N GLN A 240 11.69 -32.09 -17.12
CA GLN A 240 13.08 -31.67 -17.29
C GLN A 240 13.76 -31.37 -15.96
N LEU A 241 13.09 -30.66 -15.05
CA LEU A 241 13.63 -30.36 -13.72
C LEU A 241 13.87 -31.65 -12.92
N THR A 242 12.99 -32.65 -13.05
CA THR A 242 13.13 -33.94 -12.37
C THR A 242 14.33 -34.71 -12.89
N GLU A 243 14.55 -34.72 -14.20
CA GLU A 243 15.73 -35.34 -14.82
C GLU A 243 17.03 -34.65 -14.36
N ASN A 244 17.07 -33.32 -14.37
CA ASN A 244 18.23 -32.55 -13.92
C ASN A 244 18.58 -32.82 -12.44
N ILE A 245 17.57 -33.00 -11.58
CA ILE A 245 17.80 -33.37 -10.17
C ILE A 245 18.46 -34.75 -10.09
N ALA A 246 17.95 -35.73 -10.85
CA ALA A 246 18.49 -37.08 -10.86
C ALA A 246 19.93 -37.17 -11.41
N GLU A 247 20.31 -36.28 -12.33
CA GLU A 247 21.69 -36.16 -12.81
C GLU A 247 22.63 -35.54 -11.76
N LEU A 248 22.17 -34.54 -11.01
CA LEU A 248 22.98 -33.86 -9.98
C LEU A 248 23.19 -34.70 -8.72
N GLU A 249 22.33 -35.70 -8.48
CA GLU A 249 22.44 -36.64 -7.37
C GLU A 249 23.40 -37.82 -7.64
N GLN A 250 23.93 -37.94 -8.87
CA GLN A 250 24.92 -38.96 -9.28
C GLN A 250 26.36 -38.46 -9.12
#